data_AF-A0A848TCK1-F1
#
_entry.id   AF-A0A848TCK1-F1
#
_cell.length_a   1.000
_cell.length_b   1.000
_cell.length_c   1.000
_cell.angle_alpha   90.00
_cell.angle_beta   90.00
_cell.angle_gamma   90.00
#
_symmetry.space_group_name_H-M   'P 1'
#
loop_
_entity.id
_entity.type
_entity.pdbx_description
1 polymer ?
#
loop_
_entity_poly.entity_id
_entity_poly.type
_entity_poly.pdbx_seq_one_letter_code
_entity_poly.pdbx_strand_id
1 'polypeptide(L)'
;MNPIMTLEGQDDLPRYFAATFALARKLKNGRIDFRLPDGRVFSVDAPNPGPVGEIVVHNPDVFARLIREGDLGFADAYLEGWWSTPDLQSFMDVIHADNDDVYDSFGGLQIVRMWERFRHWMNRNTKEQAKKNISHHYDLGNEFYELWLDDTMTYSSALFQTGQESLENAQTLKYKSMV
;
A
#
# COMPACT_ATOMS: atom_id res chain seq x y z
N MET A 1 -8.86 -19.22 15.76
CA MET A 1 -8.71 -20.19 14.65
C MET A 1 -7.24 -20.30 14.36
N ASN A 2 -6.69 -21.50 14.18
CA ASN A 2 -5.26 -21.63 13.90
C ASN A 2 -5.00 -21.25 12.43
N PRO A 3 -4.01 -20.37 12.16
CA PRO A 3 -3.70 -19.98 10.79
C PRO A 3 -3.16 -21.15 9.96
N ILE A 4 -3.52 -21.16 8.68
CA ILE A 4 -3.12 -22.17 7.70
C ILE A 4 -1.82 -21.71 7.01
N MET A 5 -0.75 -22.48 7.14
CA MET A 5 0.58 -22.12 6.63
C MET A 5 0.89 -22.73 5.25
N THR A 6 0.05 -23.63 4.76
CA THR A 6 0.25 -24.37 3.50
C THR A 6 -1.04 -24.42 2.71
N LEU A 7 -0.93 -24.41 1.38
CA LEU A 7 -2.07 -24.60 0.47
C LEU A 7 -2.36 -26.08 0.20
N GLU A 8 -1.50 -26.99 0.66
CA GLU A 8 -1.73 -28.43 0.49
C GLU A 8 -3.01 -28.88 1.20
N GLY A 9 -3.86 -29.59 0.45
CA GLY A 9 -5.17 -30.04 0.96
C GLY A 9 -6.21 -28.92 1.11
N GLN A 10 -5.97 -27.74 0.54
CA GLN A 10 -6.92 -26.63 0.53
C GLN A 10 -7.58 -26.53 -0.84
N ASP A 11 -8.89 -26.78 -0.87
CA ASP A 11 -9.71 -26.66 -2.07
C ASP A 11 -10.47 -25.32 -2.10
N ASP A 12 -11.11 -25.02 -3.23
CA ASP A 12 -11.94 -23.83 -3.44
C ASP A 12 -11.25 -22.51 -3.05
N LEU A 13 -9.98 -22.39 -3.44
CA LEU A 13 -9.21 -21.16 -3.24
C LEU A 13 -9.56 -20.12 -4.31
N PRO A 14 -9.60 -18.82 -3.96
CA PRO A 14 -9.79 -17.76 -4.94
C PRO A 14 -8.82 -17.85 -6.11
N ARG A 15 -9.32 -17.46 -7.28
CA ARG A 15 -8.49 -17.39 -8.49
C ARG A 15 -7.26 -16.53 -8.24
N TYR A 16 -6.09 -17.05 -8.61
CA TYR A 16 -4.77 -16.44 -8.38
C TYR A 16 -4.29 -16.32 -6.92
N PHE A 17 -5.08 -16.72 -5.92
CA PHE A 17 -4.63 -16.68 -4.52
C PHE A 17 -3.36 -17.49 -4.29
N ALA A 18 -3.28 -18.70 -4.87
CA ALA A 18 -2.09 -19.53 -4.75
C ALA A 18 -0.82 -18.85 -5.29
N ALA A 19 -0.95 -18.06 -6.37
CA ALA A 19 0.16 -17.29 -6.93
C ALA A 19 0.55 -16.12 -6.02
N THR A 20 -0.44 -15.38 -5.50
CA THR A 20 -0.22 -14.29 -4.53
C THR A 20 0.42 -14.83 -3.24
N PHE A 21 -0.05 -15.96 -2.72
CA PHE A 21 0.49 -16.62 -1.54
C PHE A 21 1.93 -17.09 -1.78
N ALA A 22 2.24 -17.67 -2.94
CA ALA A 22 3.60 -18.02 -3.31
C ALA A 22 4.54 -16.81 -3.42
N LEU A 23 4.03 -15.65 -3.85
CA LEU A 23 4.78 -14.40 -3.84
C LEU A 23 5.03 -13.90 -2.41
N ALA A 24 4.00 -13.91 -1.57
CA ALA A 24 4.13 -13.54 -0.15
C ALA A 24 5.14 -14.44 0.58
N ARG A 25 5.27 -15.72 0.21
CA ARG A 25 6.32 -16.62 0.74
C ARG A 25 7.76 -16.19 0.47
N LYS A 26 7.98 -15.16 -0.36
CA LYS A 26 9.29 -14.53 -0.55
C LYS A 26 9.60 -13.45 0.50
N LEU A 27 8.69 -13.17 1.44
CA LEU A 27 8.96 -12.29 2.57
C LEU A 27 10.24 -12.73 3.30
N LYS A 28 11.12 -11.77 3.56
CA LYS A 28 12.36 -11.91 4.32
C LYS A 28 12.15 -11.60 5.80
N ASN A 29 11.33 -10.60 6.10
CA ASN A 29 11.08 -10.11 7.46
C ASN A 29 9.58 -10.01 7.78
N GLY A 30 9.20 -10.38 9.00
CA GLY A 30 7.83 -10.20 9.51
C GLY A 30 6.85 -11.31 9.13
N ARG A 31 5.55 -11.00 9.18
CA ARG A 31 4.47 -11.92 8.84
C ARG A 31 3.35 -11.20 8.11
N ILE A 32 2.71 -11.88 7.17
CA ILE A 32 1.44 -11.42 6.59
C ILE A 32 0.35 -12.50 6.68
N ASP A 33 -0.82 -12.07 7.13
CA ASP A 33 -2.01 -12.91 7.27
C ASP A 33 -3.06 -12.53 6.21
N PHE A 34 -3.67 -13.51 5.54
CA PHE A 34 -4.73 -13.36 4.57
C PHE A 34 -6.01 -13.98 5.12
N ARG A 35 -7.01 -13.17 5.44
CA ARG A 35 -8.34 -13.62 5.82
C ARG A 35 -9.23 -13.64 4.58
N LEU A 36 -9.66 -14.83 4.16
CA LEU A 36 -10.56 -15.01 3.03
C LEU A 36 -12.04 -14.83 3.44
N PRO A 37 -12.95 -14.57 2.48
CA PRO A 37 -14.39 -14.40 2.78
C PRO A 37 -15.05 -15.61 3.44
N ASP A 38 -14.51 -16.81 3.23
CA ASP A 38 -15.00 -18.05 3.83
C ASP A 38 -14.55 -18.25 5.29
N GLY A 39 -13.81 -17.28 5.85
CA GLY A 39 -13.32 -17.29 7.22
C GLY A 39 -11.97 -18.00 7.42
N ARG A 40 -11.41 -18.65 6.39
CA ARG A 40 -10.06 -19.21 6.46
C ARG A 40 -9.03 -18.10 6.58
N VAL A 41 -8.04 -18.32 7.43
CA VAL A 41 -6.89 -17.42 7.60
C VAL A 41 -5.64 -18.17 7.17
N PHE A 42 -4.94 -17.63 6.19
CA PHE A 42 -3.68 -18.13 5.69
C PHE A 42 -2.55 -17.22 6.16
N SER A 43 -1.47 -17.76 6.68
CA SER A 43 -0.37 -16.96 7.20
C SER A 43 0.93 -17.31 6.49
N VAL A 44 1.76 -16.29 6.29
CA VAL A 44 3.11 -16.42 5.78
C VAL A 44 4.06 -15.78 6.77
N ASP A 45 4.81 -16.61 7.49
CA ASP A 45 5.92 -16.20 8.33
C ASP A 45 7.21 -16.12 7.52
N ALA A 46 7.92 -15.01 7.66
CA ALA A 46 9.26 -14.85 7.11
C ALA A 46 10.32 -15.46 8.05
N PRO A 47 11.53 -15.76 7.55
CA PRO A 47 12.61 -16.29 8.38
C PRO A 47 13.05 -15.33 9.49
N ASN A 48 13.03 -14.03 9.23
CA ASN A 48 13.44 -13.01 10.20
C ASN A 48 12.21 -12.40 10.91
N PRO A 49 12.33 -12.07 12.21
CA PRO A 49 11.28 -11.34 12.91
C PRO A 49 11.06 -9.95 12.27
N GLY A 50 9.85 -9.42 12.39
CA GLY A 50 9.50 -8.12 11.84
C GLY A 50 8.04 -7.74 12.10
N PRO A 51 7.53 -6.71 11.41
CA PRO A 51 6.14 -6.27 11.53
C PRO A 51 5.15 -7.38 11.17
N VAL A 52 3.90 -7.23 11.59
CA VAL A 52 2.82 -8.17 11.31
C VAL A 52 1.67 -7.42 10.64
N GLY A 53 1.30 -7.85 9.44
CA GLY A 53 0.23 -7.26 8.65
C GLY A 53 -0.89 -8.27 8.42
N GLU A 54 -2.12 -7.76 8.26
CA GLU A 54 -3.28 -8.58 7.89
C GLU A 54 -3.99 -7.96 6.68
N ILE A 55 -4.34 -8.79 5.70
CA ILE A 55 -5.21 -8.48 4.57
C ILE A 55 -6.53 -9.22 4.81
N VAL A 56 -7.62 -8.48 4.93
CA VAL A 56 -8.99 -9.00 4.97
C VAL A 56 -9.59 -8.86 3.59
N VAL A 57 -9.84 -9.99 2.94
CA VAL A 57 -10.39 -10.03 1.58
C VAL A 57 -11.90 -10.03 1.63
N HIS A 58 -12.52 -9.05 0.96
CA HIS A 58 -13.98 -8.96 0.79
C HIS A 58 -14.40 -9.40 -0.61
N ASN A 59 -13.57 -9.11 -1.62
CA ASN A 59 -13.76 -9.52 -3.00
C ASN A 59 -12.57 -10.37 -3.49
N PRO A 60 -12.78 -11.67 -3.78
CA PRO A 60 -11.73 -12.58 -4.26
C PRO A 60 -11.03 -12.14 -5.55
N ASP A 61 -11.63 -11.29 -6.36
CA ASP A 61 -11.01 -10.77 -7.60
C ASP A 61 -9.84 -9.80 -7.32
N VAL A 62 -9.60 -9.40 -6.07
CA VAL A 62 -8.41 -8.62 -5.67
C VAL A 62 -7.11 -9.29 -6.10
N PHE A 63 -7.03 -10.62 -6.04
CA PHE A 63 -5.82 -11.36 -6.44
C PHE A 63 -5.62 -11.30 -7.96
N ALA A 64 -6.69 -11.40 -8.73
CA ALA A 64 -6.63 -11.26 -10.19
C ALA A 64 -6.21 -9.84 -10.58
N ARG A 65 -6.73 -8.82 -9.88
CA ARG A 65 -6.38 -7.42 -10.09
C ARG A 65 -4.94 -7.13 -9.74
N LEU A 66 -4.45 -7.61 -8.60
CA LEU A 66 -3.05 -7.50 -8.19
C LEU A 66 -2.10 -8.08 -9.25
N ILE A 67 -2.41 -9.26 -9.81
CA ILE A 67 -1.57 -9.88 -10.86
C ILE A 67 -1.61 -9.08 -12.18
N ARG A 68 -2.78 -8.51 -12.55
CA ARG A 68 -2.97 -7.82 -13.83
C ARG A 68 -2.48 -6.37 -13.82
N GLU A 69 -2.71 -5.68 -12.71
CA GLU A 69 -2.58 -4.22 -12.57
C GLU A 69 -1.48 -3.83 -11.58
N GLY A 70 -0.89 -4.79 -10.86
CA GLY A 70 0.20 -4.55 -9.92
C GLY A 70 -0.24 -3.90 -8.62
N ASP A 71 0.71 -3.19 -8.00
CA ASP A 71 0.58 -2.43 -6.76
C ASP A 71 -0.51 -1.34 -6.84
N LEU A 72 -0.58 -0.61 -7.96
CA LEU A 72 -1.60 0.41 -8.18
C LEU A 72 -3.01 -0.19 -8.18
N GLY A 73 -3.23 -1.29 -8.92
CA GLY A 73 -4.54 -1.96 -8.92
C GLY A 73 -4.92 -2.56 -7.56
N PHE A 74 -3.92 -2.97 -6.77
CA PHE A 74 -4.13 -3.42 -5.40
C PHE A 74 -4.48 -2.27 -4.45
N ALA A 75 -3.87 -1.10 -4.61
CA ALA A 75 -4.21 0.11 -3.88
C ALA A 75 -5.61 0.63 -4.26
N ASP A 76 -5.97 0.64 -5.54
CA ASP A 76 -7.33 0.96 -5.98
C ASP A 76 -8.37 0.00 -5.38
N ALA A 77 -8.04 -1.30 -5.33
CA ALA A 77 -8.89 -2.31 -4.70
C ALA A 77 -9.11 -2.06 -3.20
N TYR A 78 -8.14 -1.46 -2.50
CA TYR A 78 -8.32 -1.03 -1.10
C TYR A 78 -9.33 0.11 -1.01
N LEU A 79 -9.17 1.13 -1.86
CA LEU A 79 -10.08 2.29 -1.91
C LEU A 79 -11.52 1.90 -2.31
N GLU A 80 -11.66 0.90 -3.19
CA GLU A 80 -12.95 0.33 -3.60
C GLU A 80 -13.53 -0.65 -2.56
N GLY A 81 -12.81 -0.94 -1.47
CA GLY A 81 -13.27 -1.84 -0.40
C GLY A 81 -13.24 -3.34 -0.74
N TRP A 82 -12.50 -3.75 -1.77
CA TRP A 82 -12.34 -5.16 -2.15
C TRP A 82 -11.48 -5.93 -1.14
N TRP A 83 -10.59 -5.22 -0.46
CA TRP A 83 -9.90 -5.72 0.71
C TRP A 83 -9.69 -4.58 1.70
N SER A 84 -9.48 -4.92 2.95
CA SER A 84 -9.15 -3.97 4.02
C SER A 84 -8.10 -4.55 4.95
N THR A 85 -7.67 -3.75 5.91
CA THR A 85 -6.76 -4.20 6.96
C THR A 85 -7.16 -3.54 8.27
N PRO A 86 -7.01 -4.22 9.43
CA PRO A 86 -7.22 -3.59 10.73
C PRO A 86 -6.22 -2.46 11.00
N ASP A 87 -5.04 -2.50 10.37
CA ASP A 87 -3.99 -1.50 10.55
C ASP A 87 -3.17 -1.36 9.26
N LEU A 88 -3.45 -0.27 8.53
CA LEU A 88 -2.77 0.05 7.28
C LEU A 88 -1.29 0.35 7.49
N GLN A 89 -0.92 0.96 8.61
CA GLN A 89 0.48 1.26 8.91
C GLN A 89 1.25 -0.05 9.12
N SER A 90 0.73 -0.96 9.94
CA SER A 90 1.36 -2.27 10.15
C SER A 90 1.51 -3.08 8.85
N PHE A 91 0.50 -3.04 7.97
CA PHE A 91 0.62 -3.63 6.63
C PHE A 91 1.76 -2.98 5.81
N MET A 92 1.83 -1.65 5.77
CA MET A 92 2.86 -0.93 5.03
C MET A 92 4.26 -1.17 5.61
N ASP A 93 4.39 -1.29 6.94
CA ASP A 93 5.63 -1.64 7.61
C ASP A 93 6.12 -3.03 7.19
N VAL A 94 5.22 -4.02 7.03
CA VAL A 94 5.59 -5.34 6.47
C VAL A 94 6.11 -5.19 5.05
N ILE A 95 5.42 -4.46 4.17
CA ILE A 95 5.82 -4.33 2.77
C ILE A 95 7.20 -3.66 2.63
N HIS A 96 7.52 -2.70 3.51
CA HIS A 96 8.78 -1.92 3.45
C HIS A 96 9.90 -2.42 4.38
N ALA A 97 9.69 -3.52 5.11
CA ALA A 97 10.72 -4.12 5.98
C ALA A 97 11.76 -4.94 5.19
N ASP A 98 12.47 -4.32 4.22
CA ASP A 98 13.44 -4.98 3.33
C ASP A 98 12.82 -6.20 2.59
N ASN A 99 11.53 -6.09 2.29
CA ASN A 99 10.74 -7.06 1.56
C ASN A 99 10.53 -6.62 0.10
N ASP A 100 11.44 -5.81 -0.44
CA ASP A 100 11.37 -5.24 -1.79
C ASP A 100 11.17 -6.31 -2.87
N ASP A 101 11.69 -7.53 -2.67
CA ASP A 101 11.46 -8.65 -3.59
C ASP A 101 9.97 -9.00 -3.75
N VAL A 102 9.14 -8.80 -2.73
CA VAL A 102 7.69 -9.01 -2.78
C VAL A 102 7.03 -7.85 -3.53
N TYR A 103 7.39 -6.62 -3.19
CA TYR A 103 6.92 -5.40 -3.87
C TYR A 103 7.27 -5.40 -5.36
N ASP A 104 8.53 -5.66 -5.69
CA ASP A 104 9.07 -5.76 -7.06
C ASP A 104 8.55 -6.99 -7.80
N SER A 105 8.25 -8.11 -7.09
CA SER A 105 7.63 -9.30 -7.72
C SER A 105 6.19 -9.07 -8.13
N PHE A 106 5.43 -8.24 -7.40
CA PHE A 106 4.09 -7.79 -7.83
C PHE A 106 4.16 -6.75 -8.95
N GLY A 107 5.37 -6.30 -9.30
CA GLY A 107 5.65 -5.54 -10.49
C GLY A 107 5.15 -6.28 -11.73
N GLY A 108 3.94 -5.91 -12.15
CA GLY A 108 3.44 -5.99 -13.52
C GLY A 108 4.32 -5.23 -14.52
N LEU A 109 5.62 -5.04 -14.25
CA LEU A 109 6.60 -4.28 -14.98
C LEU A 109 6.65 -4.66 -16.46
N GLN A 110 6.34 -5.88 -16.88
CA GLN A 110 6.31 -6.16 -18.33
C GLN A 110 5.01 -5.71 -19.00
N ILE A 111 3.85 -5.89 -18.37
CA ILE A 111 2.54 -5.50 -18.93
C ILE A 111 2.31 -4.01 -18.74
N VAL A 112 2.58 -3.46 -17.55
CA VAL A 112 2.58 -2.03 -17.23
C VAL A 112 3.64 -1.29 -18.05
N ARG A 113 4.87 -1.79 -18.28
CA ARG A 113 5.79 -1.11 -19.22
C ARG A 113 5.30 -1.18 -20.66
N MET A 114 4.61 -2.24 -21.08
CA MET A 114 4.01 -2.33 -22.42
C MET A 114 2.85 -1.34 -22.57
N TRP A 115 2.01 -1.25 -21.53
CA TRP A 115 0.86 -0.35 -21.47
C TRP A 115 1.29 1.10 -21.32
N GLU A 116 2.29 1.40 -20.47
CA GLU A 116 2.95 2.70 -20.34
C GLU A 116 3.66 3.08 -21.64
N ARG A 117 4.34 2.17 -22.34
CA ARG A 117 4.91 2.46 -23.67
C ARG A 117 3.84 2.75 -24.71
N PHE A 118 2.75 1.99 -24.71
CA PHE A 118 1.60 2.21 -25.59
C PHE A 118 0.85 3.51 -25.25
N ARG A 119 0.69 3.81 -23.96
CA ARG A 119 0.09 5.02 -23.41
C ARG A 119 0.97 6.23 -23.65
N HIS A 120 2.30 6.16 -23.49
CA HIS A 120 3.25 7.21 -23.84
C HIS A 120 3.32 7.44 -25.35
N TRP A 121 3.19 6.38 -26.16
CA TRP A 121 3.06 6.48 -27.62
C TRP A 121 1.75 7.18 -28.02
N MET A 122 0.64 6.93 -27.31
CA MET A 122 -0.65 7.62 -27.52
C MET A 122 -0.73 9.01 -26.86
N ASN A 123 0.01 9.27 -25.78
CA ASN A 123 0.01 10.52 -25.00
C ASN A 123 1.26 11.36 -25.28
N ARG A 124 1.53 11.70 -26.55
CA ARG A 124 2.40 12.86 -26.82
C ARG A 124 1.73 14.10 -26.23
N ASN A 125 2.33 14.67 -25.19
CA ASN A 125 1.86 15.85 -24.44
C ASN A 125 1.35 16.97 -25.35
N THR A 126 0.03 17.15 -25.42
CA THR A 126 -0.60 18.37 -25.91
C THR A 126 -1.04 19.23 -24.72
N LYS A 127 -0.98 20.56 -24.88
CA LYS A 127 -1.36 21.53 -23.83
C LYS A 127 -2.81 21.31 -23.32
N GLU A 128 -3.69 20.75 -24.14
CA GLU A 128 -5.07 20.43 -23.75
C GLU A 128 -5.16 19.27 -22.75
N GLN A 129 -4.34 18.22 -22.90
CA GLN A 129 -4.33 17.09 -21.98
C GLN A 129 -3.74 17.47 -20.61
N ALA A 130 -2.73 18.36 -20.60
CA ALA A 130 -2.20 18.93 -19.36
C ALA A 130 -3.29 19.71 -18.59
N LYS A 131 -4.12 20.50 -19.29
CA LYS A 131 -5.23 21.24 -18.67
C LYS A 131 -6.34 20.33 -18.13
N LYS A 132 -6.56 19.17 -18.76
CA LYS A 132 -7.55 18.16 -18.36
C LYS A 132 -7.07 17.26 -17.21
N ASN A 133 -5.76 17.04 -17.09
CA ASN A 133 -5.17 16.35 -15.94
C ASN A 133 -5.04 17.28 -14.72
N ILE A 134 -4.89 18.60 -14.95
CA ILE A 134 -4.92 19.64 -13.91
C ILE A 134 -6.33 19.82 -13.32
N SER A 135 -7.41 19.45 -14.02
CA SER A 135 -8.79 19.62 -13.51
C SER A 135 -9.25 18.61 -12.45
N HIS A 136 -8.35 17.76 -11.95
CA HIS A 136 -8.51 17.08 -10.66
C HIS A 136 -7.66 17.78 -9.59
N HIS A 137 -7.75 19.11 -9.52
CA HIS A 137 -7.31 19.78 -8.31
C HIS A 137 -8.22 19.30 -7.19
N TYR A 138 -7.61 18.60 -6.24
CA TYR A 138 -8.11 18.59 -4.88
C TYR A 138 -8.15 20.06 -4.45
N ASP A 139 -9.29 20.73 -4.63
CA ASP A 139 -9.60 22.00 -3.96
C ASP A 139 -9.80 21.74 -2.46
N LEU A 140 -8.87 21.00 -1.85
CA LEU A 140 -8.72 20.93 -0.42
C LEU A 140 -8.05 22.25 -0.06
N GLY A 141 -8.89 23.25 0.23
CA GLY A 141 -8.43 24.54 0.73
C GLY A 141 -7.86 24.41 2.14
N ASN A 142 -7.41 25.54 2.70
CA ASN A 142 -6.88 25.59 4.06
C ASN A 142 -7.84 24.99 5.09
N GLU A 143 -9.15 25.14 4.90
CA GLU A 143 -10.19 24.55 5.76
C GLU A 143 -10.03 23.03 5.96
N PHE A 144 -9.56 22.29 4.94
CA PHE A 144 -9.33 20.85 5.09
C PHE A 144 -8.06 20.56 5.89
N TYR A 145 -6.99 21.29 5.60
CA TYR A 145 -5.69 21.09 6.23
C TYR A 145 -5.69 21.53 7.70
N GLU A 146 -6.45 22.57 8.05
CA GLU A 146 -6.64 23.05 9.43
C GLU A 146 -7.28 21.99 10.34
N LEU A 147 -7.95 20.97 9.80
CA LEU A 147 -8.54 19.89 10.60
C LEU A 147 -7.51 18.96 11.24
N TRP A 148 -6.28 18.90 10.71
CA TRP A 148 -5.28 17.92 11.14
C TRP A 148 -3.83 18.39 11.13
N LEU A 149 -3.51 19.54 10.51
CA LEU A 149 -2.23 20.21 10.72
C LEU A 149 -2.23 21.00 12.04
N ASP A 150 -1.05 21.33 12.53
CA ASP A 150 -0.88 22.29 13.61
C ASP A 150 -1.09 23.73 13.11
N ASP A 151 -1.19 24.68 14.05
CA ASP A 151 -1.47 26.10 13.79
C ASP A 151 -0.47 26.77 12.82
N THR A 152 0.74 26.21 12.64
CA THR A 152 1.71 26.70 11.66
C THR A 152 1.36 26.35 10.21
N MET A 153 0.35 25.49 9.99
CA MET A 153 -0.05 24.97 8.68
C MET A 153 1.08 24.29 7.91
N THR A 154 2.01 23.67 8.65
CA THR A 154 3.23 23.12 8.07
C THR A 154 3.01 21.71 7.52
N TYR A 155 2.82 21.60 6.21
CA TYR A 155 2.71 20.30 5.55
C TYR A 155 4.07 19.71 5.15
N SER A 156 4.90 19.44 6.16
CA SER A 156 6.18 18.72 6.01
C SER A 156 6.57 18.06 7.33
N SER A 157 7.55 17.15 7.30
CA SER A 157 8.07 16.49 8.51
C SER A 157 8.45 17.51 9.58
N ALA A 158 8.21 17.17 10.85
CA ALA A 158 8.59 17.95 12.02
C ALA A 158 9.87 17.40 12.67
N LEU A 159 10.51 18.16 13.56
CA LEU A 159 11.70 17.73 14.29
C LEU A 159 11.36 17.41 15.75
N PHE A 160 11.26 16.13 16.07
CA PHE A 160 11.11 15.64 17.44
C PHE A 160 12.48 15.28 18.02
N GLN A 161 12.88 15.89 19.14
CA GLN A 161 14.17 15.61 19.79
C GLN A 161 14.05 14.51 20.85
N THR A 162 12.95 14.55 21.60
CA THR A 162 12.64 13.61 22.68
C THR A 162 11.50 12.67 22.30
N GLY A 163 10.72 13.01 21.27
CA GLY A 163 9.52 12.27 20.87
C GLY A 163 8.30 12.55 21.76
N GLN A 164 8.42 13.53 22.66
CA GLN A 164 7.35 13.95 23.58
C GLN A 164 6.87 15.37 23.29
N GLU A 165 7.47 16.05 22.32
CA GLU A 165 7.02 17.37 21.88
C GLU A 165 5.61 17.29 21.27
N SER A 166 4.81 18.35 21.43
CA SER A 166 3.63 18.53 20.59
C SER A 166 4.06 18.73 19.13
N LEU A 167 3.16 18.43 18.18
CA LEU A 167 3.42 18.64 16.74
C LEU A 167 3.88 20.08 16.46
N GLU A 168 3.18 21.07 17.03
CA GLU A 168 3.51 22.50 16.91
C GLU A 168 4.93 22.83 17.42
N ASN A 169 5.30 22.29 18.59
CA ASN A 169 6.63 22.49 19.15
C ASN A 169 7.70 21.82 18.28
N ALA A 170 7.43 20.62 17.75
CA ALA A 170 8.33 19.92 16.84
C ALA A 170 8.51 20.66 15.51
N GLN A 171 7.46 21.30 14.98
CA GLN A 171 7.57 22.14 13.78
C GLN A 171 8.41 23.40 14.07
N THR A 172 8.21 24.03 15.23
CA THR A 172 9.00 25.18 15.68
C THR A 172 10.49 24.83 15.84
N LEU A 173 10.79 23.64 16.38
CA LEU A 173 12.17 23.14 16.48
C LEU A 173 12.82 22.97 15.11
N LYS A 174 12.07 22.42 14.13
CA LYS A 174 12.55 22.31 12.75
C LYS A 174 12.86 23.67 12.14
N TYR A 175 11.99 24.66 12.32
CA TYR A 175 12.24 26.00 11.81
C TYR A 175 13.51 26.61 12.43
N LYS A 176 13.72 26.43 13.73
CA LYS A 176 14.94 26.88 14.42
C LYS A 176 16.21 26.18 13.94
N SER A 177 16.14 24.94 13.47
CA SER A 177 17.33 24.21 12.98
C SER A 177 17.72 24.57 11.54
N MET A 178 16.88 25.30 10.80
CA MET A 178 17.12 25.68 9.41
C MET A 178 17.65 27.11 9.23
N VAL A 179 17.82 27.85 10.34
CA VAL A 179 18.36 29.22 10.39
C VAL A 179 19.73 29.18 11.07
#